data_AF-A0A7S0FDL1-F1
#
_entry.id   AF-A0A7S0FDL1-F1
#
_cell.length_a   1.000
_cell.length_b   1.000
_cell.length_c   1.000
_cell.angle_alpha   90.00
_cell.angle_beta   90.00
_cell.angle_gamma   90.00
#
_symmetry.space_group_name_H-M   'P 1'
#
loop_
_entity.id
_entity.type
_entity.pdbx_description
1 polymer ?
#
loop_
_entity_poly.entity_id
_entity_poly.type
_entity_poly.pdbx_seq_one_letter_code
_entity_poly.pdbx_strand_id
1 'polypeptide(L)'
;PSAASLLQMQVGAASEHARALEAVRSAQRIASRQQRPGLDLLVLALAGKRALGQGGFDKVIAMCDSMVEVLKKEQQDDDDKKEYCAGQFDSSDDKKKALEREVSDEETAIATTKEALQTTTEEIAALEAAIKDLDK
;
A
#
# COMPACT_ATOMS: atom_id res chain seq x y z
N PRO A 1 -41.31 50.35 5.13
CA PRO A 1 -40.39 51.07 4.21
C PRO A 1 -38.95 50.49 4.16
N SER A 2 -38.41 49.95 5.27
CA SER A 2 -37.01 49.47 5.32
C SER A 2 -36.72 48.17 4.54
N ALA A 3 -37.68 47.25 4.41
CA ALA A 3 -37.48 45.98 3.70
C ALA A 3 -37.34 46.16 2.17
N ALA A 4 -38.03 47.15 1.59
CA ALA A 4 -37.93 47.47 0.16
C ALA A 4 -36.54 48.07 -0.19
N SER A 5 -35.98 48.87 0.72
CA SER A 5 -34.65 49.47 0.55
C SER A 5 -33.52 48.42 0.56
N LEU A 6 -33.65 47.38 1.41
CA LEU A 6 -32.70 46.26 1.47
C LEU A 6 -32.73 45.40 0.20
N LEU A 7 -33.91 45.09 -0.34
CA LEU A 7 -34.04 44.39 -1.62
C LEU A 7 -33.49 45.23 -2.78
N GLN A 8 -33.71 46.54 -2.76
CA GLN A 8 -33.18 47.45 -3.77
C GLN A 8 -31.64 47.52 -3.74
N MET A 9 -31.03 47.46 -2.55
CA MET A 9 -29.57 47.36 -2.40
C MET A 9 -29.00 46.02 -2.90
N GLN A 10 -29.65 44.89 -2.58
CA GLN A 10 -29.20 43.57 -3.03
C GLN A 10 -29.31 43.40 -4.56
N VAL A 11 -30.41 43.85 -5.15
CA VAL A 11 -30.61 43.84 -6.61
C VAL A 11 -29.62 44.80 -7.29
N GLY A 12 -29.37 45.96 -6.68
CA GLY A 12 -28.34 46.90 -7.12
C GLY A 12 -26.97 46.24 -7.20
N ALA A 13 -26.50 45.64 -6.11
CA ALA A 13 -25.18 45.00 -6.04
C ALA A 13 -25.01 43.84 -7.04
N ALA A 14 -26.02 43.01 -7.25
CA ALA A 14 -25.97 41.93 -8.24
C ALA A 14 -25.93 42.45 -9.69
N SER A 15 -26.70 43.51 -9.98
CA SER A 15 -26.72 44.14 -11.30
C SER A 15 -25.43 44.91 -11.62
N GLU A 16 -24.86 45.60 -10.62
CA GLU A 16 -23.56 46.27 -10.69
C GLU A 16 -22.44 45.26 -10.98
N HIS A 17 -22.47 44.11 -10.32
CA HIS A 17 -21.49 43.05 -10.49
C HIS A 17 -21.54 42.40 -11.88
N ALA A 18 -22.75 42.22 -12.44
CA ALA A 18 -22.92 41.75 -13.81
C ALA A 18 -22.36 42.76 -14.84
N ARG A 19 -22.63 44.06 -14.64
CA ARG A 19 -22.06 45.13 -15.48
C ARG A 19 -20.54 45.21 -15.37
N ALA A 20 -19.99 45.07 -14.16
CA ALA A 20 -18.54 45.04 -13.95
C ALA A 20 -17.87 43.87 -14.68
N LEU A 21 -18.48 42.68 -14.65
CA LEU A 21 -17.99 41.52 -15.41
C LEU A 21 -17.99 41.76 -16.93
N GLU A 22 -19.03 42.40 -17.46
CA GLU A 22 -19.11 42.71 -18.89
C GLU A 22 -18.06 43.74 -19.31
N ALA A 23 -17.86 44.78 -18.49
CA ALA A 23 -16.83 45.78 -18.71
C ALA A 23 -15.42 45.16 -18.72
N VAL A 24 -15.09 44.31 -17.75
CA VAL A 24 -13.77 43.65 -17.68
C VAL A 24 -13.56 42.70 -18.87
N ARG A 25 -14.60 41.95 -19.28
CA ARG A 25 -14.55 41.07 -20.47
C ARG A 25 -14.35 41.85 -21.77
N SER A 26 -14.96 43.04 -21.89
CA SER A 26 -14.75 43.90 -23.05
C SER A 26 -13.32 44.44 -23.11
N ALA A 27 -12.75 44.82 -21.96
CA ALA A 27 -11.36 45.27 -21.84
C ALA A 27 -10.37 44.13 -22.15
N GLN A 28 -10.67 42.90 -21.74
CA GLN A 28 -9.84 41.71 -22.00
C GLN A 28 -9.69 41.41 -23.50
N ARG A 29 -10.73 41.66 -24.32
CA ARG A 29 -10.67 41.47 -25.78
C ARG A 29 -9.70 42.44 -26.47
N ILE A 30 -9.53 43.62 -25.90
CA ILE A 30 -8.69 44.71 -26.44
C ILE A 30 -7.29 44.69 -25.79
N ALA A 31 -7.14 44.05 -24.62
CA ALA A 31 -5.90 44.05 -23.85
C ALA A 31 -4.74 43.27 -24.51
N SER A 32 -3.54 43.83 -24.38
CA SER A 32 -2.27 43.22 -24.78
C SER A 32 -1.93 42.00 -23.91
N ARG A 33 -1.09 41.09 -24.41
CA ARG A 33 -0.69 39.84 -23.71
C ARG A 33 -0.17 40.06 -22.27
N GLN A 34 0.43 41.21 -21.99
CA GLN A 34 0.94 41.54 -20.65
C GLN A 34 -0.16 41.93 -19.64
N GLN A 35 -1.29 42.47 -20.10
CA GLN A 35 -2.38 42.94 -19.24
C GLN A 35 -3.50 41.89 -19.06
N ARG A 36 -3.47 40.80 -19.85
CA ARG A 36 -4.45 39.70 -19.76
C ARG A 36 -4.46 38.99 -18.40
N PRO A 37 -3.31 38.65 -17.77
CA PRO A 37 -3.33 37.91 -16.50
C PRO A 37 -4.05 38.65 -15.37
N GLY A 38 -3.92 39.99 -15.31
CA GLY A 38 -4.60 40.81 -14.31
C GLY A 38 -6.12 40.89 -14.54
N LEU A 39 -6.55 40.98 -15.79
CA LEU A 39 -7.97 40.98 -16.15
C LEU A 39 -8.61 39.61 -15.93
N ASP A 40 -7.88 38.53 -16.19
CA ASP A 40 -8.34 37.15 -15.92
C ASP A 40 -8.57 36.93 -14.43
N LEU A 41 -7.69 37.45 -13.58
CA LEU A 41 -7.84 37.38 -12.12
C LEU A 41 -9.05 38.19 -11.63
N LEU A 42 -9.30 39.36 -12.22
CA LEU A 42 -10.48 40.18 -11.91
C LEU A 42 -11.78 39.48 -12.34
N VAL A 43 -11.80 38.85 -13.52
CA VAL A 43 -12.95 38.04 -13.97
C VAL A 43 -13.19 36.86 -13.02
N LEU A 44 -12.13 36.19 -12.56
CA LEU A 44 -12.23 35.08 -11.62
C LEU A 44 -12.75 35.55 -10.25
N ALA A 45 -12.25 36.67 -9.73
CA ALA A 45 -12.69 37.23 -8.45
C ALA A 45 -14.17 37.63 -8.48
N LEU A 46 -14.63 38.22 -9.59
CA LEU A 46 -16.04 38.54 -9.81
C LEU A 46 -16.87 37.27 -10.09
N ALA A 47 -16.36 36.25 -10.77
CA ALA A 47 -17.08 34.99 -10.97
C ALA A 47 -17.13 34.09 -9.70
N GLY A 48 -16.21 34.33 -8.76
CA GLY A 48 -15.86 33.41 -7.67
C GLY A 48 -17.02 33.01 -6.77
N LYS A 49 -17.96 33.91 -6.46
CA LYS A 49 -19.07 33.57 -5.54
C LYS A 49 -20.04 32.50 -6.06
N ARG A 50 -20.16 32.33 -7.38
CA ARG A 50 -21.06 31.32 -7.96
C ARG A 50 -20.34 29.99 -8.20
N ALA A 51 -19.04 30.02 -8.48
CA ALA A 51 -18.21 28.82 -8.65
C ALA A 51 -17.80 28.18 -7.31
N LEU A 52 -17.61 28.97 -6.24
CA LEU A 52 -17.31 28.48 -4.88
C LEU A 52 -18.56 28.02 -4.10
N GLY A 53 -19.77 28.39 -4.52
CA GLY A 53 -21.00 28.17 -3.75
C GLY A 53 -21.87 26.98 -4.18
N GLN A 54 -21.56 26.30 -5.29
CA GLN A 54 -22.38 25.18 -5.78
C GLN A 54 -21.52 24.03 -6.33
N GLY A 55 -21.23 23.05 -5.48
CA GLY A 55 -21.05 21.64 -5.86
C GLY A 55 -19.78 21.23 -6.62
N GLY A 56 -18.87 22.15 -6.95
CA GLY A 56 -17.66 21.81 -7.71
C GLY A 56 -16.59 21.08 -6.89
N PHE A 57 -16.40 21.48 -5.63
CA PHE A 57 -15.35 20.93 -4.75
C PHE A 57 -15.85 19.78 -3.87
N ASP A 58 -17.16 19.67 -3.62
CA ASP A 58 -17.76 18.57 -2.86
C ASP A 58 -17.48 17.21 -3.49
N LYS A 59 -17.45 17.14 -4.83
CA LYS A 59 -17.09 15.91 -5.55
C LYS A 59 -15.62 15.54 -5.35
N VAL A 60 -14.73 16.52 -5.29
CA VAL A 60 -13.29 16.28 -5.03
C VAL A 60 -13.10 15.82 -3.59
N ILE A 61 -13.79 16.43 -2.63
CA ILE A 61 -13.79 16.01 -1.23
C ILE A 61 -14.32 14.57 -1.11
N ALA A 62 -15.44 14.24 -1.76
CA ALA A 62 -15.99 12.88 -1.74
C ALA A 62 -15.05 11.84 -2.40
N MET A 63 -14.32 12.20 -3.45
CA MET A 63 -13.29 11.33 -4.04
C MET A 63 -12.09 11.14 -3.10
N CYS A 64 -11.68 12.19 -2.37
CA CYS A 64 -10.65 12.09 -1.35
C CYS A 64 -11.10 11.18 -0.19
N ASP A 65 -12.33 11.34 0.30
CA ASP A 65 -12.88 10.50 1.38
C ASP A 65 -12.95 9.03 0.94
N SER A 66 -13.40 8.78 -0.29
CA SER A 66 -13.41 7.42 -0.87
C SER A 66 -12.00 6.83 -0.96
N MET A 67 -10.99 7.63 -1.34
CA MET A 67 -9.61 7.18 -1.38
C MET A 67 -9.06 6.87 0.01
N VAL A 68 -9.40 7.68 1.01
CA VAL A 68 -9.01 7.44 2.41
C VAL A 68 -9.66 6.17 2.96
N GLU A 69 -10.92 5.90 2.62
CA GLU A 69 -11.59 4.65 3.02
C GLU A 69 -10.92 3.41 2.40
N VAL A 70 -10.57 3.46 1.12
CA VAL A 70 -9.86 2.37 0.45
C VAL A 70 -8.48 2.16 1.06
N LEU A 71 -7.70 3.24 1.24
CA LEU A 71 -6.36 3.17 1.81
C LEU A 71 -6.37 2.61 3.25
N LYS A 72 -7.39 2.89 4.05
CA LYS A 72 -7.52 2.30 5.39
C LYS A 72 -7.75 0.78 5.35
N LYS A 73 -8.55 0.30 4.39
CA LYS A 73 -8.76 -1.14 4.20
C LYS A 73 -7.50 -1.82 3.71
N GLU A 74 -6.82 -1.22 2.73
CA GLU A 74 -5.55 -1.73 2.21
C GLU A 74 -4.47 -1.79 3.30
N GLN A 75 -4.39 -0.79 4.19
CA GLN A 75 -3.47 -0.83 5.32
C GLN A 75 -3.74 -2.03 6.24
N GLN A 76 -5.00 -2.30 6.56
CA GLN A 76 -5.34 -3.45 7.39
C GLN A 76 -5.01 -4.77 6.69
N ASP A 77 -5.34 -4.89 5.40
CA ASP A 77 -5.01 -6.08 4.60
C ASP A 77 -3.49 -6.30 4.50
N ASP A 78 -2.70 -5.22 4.41
CA ASP A 78 -1.25 -5.28 4.34
C ASP A 78 -0.61 -5.64 5.69
N ASP A 79 -1.15 -5.12 6.79
CA ASP A 79 -0.73 -5.51 8.15
C ASP A 79 -1.04 -6.99 8.42
N ASP A 80 -2.24 -7.46 8.07
CA ASP A 80 -2.65 -8.86 8.21
C ASP A 80 -1.76 -9.78 7.36
N LYS A 81 -1.47 -9.39 6.10
CA LYS A 81 -0.56 -10.15 5.22
C LYS A 81 0.86 -10.17 5.77
N LYS A 82 1.34 -9.07 6.35
CA LYS A 82 2.67 -9.00 6.92
C LYS A 82 2.81 -9.96 8.10
N GLU A 83 1.82 -9.99 9.00
CA GLU A 83 1.79 -10.94 10.11
C GLU A 83 1.69 -12.38 9.61
N TYR A 84 0.83 -12.65 8.62
CA TYR A 84 0.72 -13.97 7.99
C TYR A 84 2.04 -14.45 7.38
N CYS A 85 2.70 -13.59 6.59
CA CYS A 85 3.99 -13.91 5.98
C CYS A 85 5.07 -14.15 7.02
N ALA A 86 5.14 -13.32 8.07
CA ALA A 86 6.10 -13.50 9.16
C ALA A 86 5.90 -14.86 9.85
N GLY A 87 4.66 -15.20 10.23
CA GLY A 87 4.35 -16.48 10.87
C GLY A 87 4.65 -17.69 9.98
N GLN A 88 4.43 -17.57 8.67
CA GLN A 88 4.77 -18.64 7.72
C GLN A 88 6.28 -18.82 7.54
N PHE A 89 7.04 -17.72 7.52
CA PHE A 89 8.50 -17.82 7.47
C PHE A 89 9.07 -18.45 8.73
N ASP A 90 8.59 -18.06 9.92
CA ASP A 90 9.01 -18.66 11.18
C ASP A 90 8.69 -20.17 11.20
N SER A 91 7.46 -20.56 10.83
CA SER A 91 7.08 -21.98 10.75
C SER A 91 7.93 -22.77 9.75
N SER A 92 8.26 -22.15 8.61
CA SER A 92 9.11 -22.79 7.60
C SER A 92 10.55 -22.93 8.08
N ASP A 93 11.09 -21.94 8.79
CA ASP A 93 12.45 -21.98 9.33
C ASP A 93 12.56 -23.00 10.46
N ASP A 94 11.56 -23.09 11.33
CA ASP A 94 11.47 -24.12 12.37
C ASP A 94 11.42 -25.53 11.77
N LYS A 95 10.59 -25.75 10.74
CA LYS A 95 10.53 -27.03 10.02
C LYS A 95 11.84 -27.36 9.34
N LYS A 96 12.48 -26.38 8.71
CA LYS A 96 13.79 -26.56 8.08
C LYS A 96 14.83 -27.00 9.12
N LYS A 97 14.92 -26.30 10.25
CA LYS A 97 15.84 -26.65 11.34
C LYS A 97 15.56 -28.03 11.92
N ALA A 98 14.28 -28.41 12.07
CA ALA A 98 13.90 -29.74 12.52
C ALA A 98 14.39 -30.82 11.54
N LEU A 99 14.11 -30.63 10.24
CA LEU A 99 14.56 -31.56 9.19
C LEU A 99 16.08 -31.64 9.08
N GLU A 100 16.80 -30.52 9.20
CA GLU A 100 18.27 -30.52 9.19
C GLU A 100 18.85 -31.32 10.37
N ARG A 101 18.21 -31.26 11.55
CA ARG A 101 18.60 -32.07 12.70
C ARG A 101 18.29 -33.56 12.48
N GLU A 102 17.10 -33.88 11.99
CA GLU A 102 16.71 -35.25 11.67
C GLU A 102 17.68 -35.88 10.67
N VAL A 103 18.06 -35.16 9.61
CA VAL A 103 19.06 -35.61 8.65
C VAL A 103 20.42 -35.85 9.31
N SER A 104 20.89 -34.93 10.17
CA SER A 104 22.15 -35.11 10.89
C SER A 104 22.13 -36.32 11.84
N ASP A 105 21.01 -36.57 12.51
CA ASP A 105 20.83 -37.72 13.40
C ASP A 105 20.82 -39.02 12.59
N GLU A 106 20.12 -39.04 11.45
CA GLU A 106 20.11 -40.18 10.52
C GLU A 106 21.50 -40.47 9.93
N GLU A 107 22.25 -39.44 9.51
CA GLU A 107 23.62 -39.60 9.02
C GLU A 107 24.55 -40.20 10.09
N THR A 108 24.40 -39.76 11.33
CA THR A 108 25.15 -40.30 12.47
C THR A 108 24.79 -41.76 12.76
N ALA A 109 23.50 -42.10 12.69
CA ALA A 109 23.02 -43.46 12.83
C ALA A 109 23.54 -44.37 11.70
N ILE A 110 23.57 -43.87 10.46
CA ILE A 110 24.14 -44.58 9.31
C ILE A 110 25.64 -44.83 9.50
N ALA A 111 26.40 -43.84 9.99
CA ALA A 111 27.82 -44.02 10.28
C ALA A 111 28.05 -45.10 11.36
N THR A 112 27.31 -45.01 12.46
CA THR A 112 27.41 -45.95 13.59
C THR A 112 27.05 -47.38 13.17
N THR A 113 25.98 -47.53 12.38
CA THR A 113 25.57 -48.86 11.88
C THR A 113 26.57 -49.43 10.88
N LYS A 114 27.22 -48.61 10.04
CA LYS A 114 28.31 -49.07 9.17
C LYS A 114 29.51 -49.56 9.96
N GLU A 115 29.91 -48.85 11.02
CA GLU A 115 30.99 -49.28 11.89
C GLU A 115 30.65 -50.61 12.59
N ALA A 116 29.43 -50.73 13.14
CA ALA A 116 28.97 -51.98 13.75
C ALA A 116 28.91 -53.15 12.75
N LEU A 117 28.49 -52.90 11.51
CA LEU A 117 28.52 -53.90 10.44
C LEU A 117 29.95 -54.36 10.13
N GLN A 118 30.91 -53.44 10.12
CA GLN A 118 32.30 -53.80 9.90
C GLN A 118 32.82 -54.69 11.05
N THR A 119 32.61 -54.28 12.31
CA THR A 119 33.03 -55.06 13.49
C THR A 119 32.41 -56.46 13.48
N THR A 120 31.10 -56.56 13.25
CA THR A 120 30.43 -57.87 13.20
C THR A 120 30.92 -58.74 12.04
N THR A 121 31.27 -58.15 10.89
CA THR A 121 31.87 -58.88 9.77
C THR A 121 33.26 -59.44 10.13
N GLU A 122 34.08 -58.63 10.83
CA GLU A 122 35.39 -59.06 11.33
C GLU A 122 35.28 -60.18 12.38
N GLU A 123 34.31 -60.08 13.28
CA GLU A 123 34.00 -61.12 14.28
C GLU A 123 33.54 -62.44 13.63
N ILE A 124 32.65 -62.36 12.62
CA ILE A 124 32.21 -63.55 11.86
C ILE A 124 33.42 -64.22 11.18
N ALA A 125 34.28 -63.46 10.53
CA ALA A 125 35.47 -64.00 9.88
C ALA A 125 36.43 -64.67 10.88
N ALA A 126 36.62 -64.06 12.06
CA ALA A 126 37.43 -64.64 13.13
C ALA A 126 36.84 -65.95 13.68
N LEU A 127 35.52 -66.00 13.89
CA LEU A 127 34.81 -67.21 14.33
C LEU A 127 34.87 -68.32 13.28
N GLU A 128 34.69 -68.00 11.99
CA GLU A 128 34.83 -68.98 10.90
C GLU A 128 36.24 -69.58 10.85
N ALA A 129 37.27 -68.76 11.05
CA ALA A 129 38.66 -69.25 11.10
C ALA A 129 38.87 -70.18 12.31
N ALA A 130 38.39 -69.78 13.49
CA ALA A 130 38.48 -70.59 14.70
C ALA A 130 37.77 -71.95 14.57
N ILE A 131 36.58 -71.99 13.95
CA ILE A 131 35.84 -73.24 13.68
C ILE A 131 36.64 -74.13 12.74
N LYS A 132 37.17 -73.59 11.64
CA LYS A 132 37.97 -74.36 10.67
C LYS A 132 39.25 -74.94 11.26
N ASP A 133 39.84 -74.27 12.24
CA ASP A 133 41.03 -74.78 12.93
C ASP A 133 40.68 -75.83 13.99
N LEU A 134 39.47 -75.78 14.57
CA LEU A 134 38.99 -76.77 15.54
C LEU A 134 38.54 -78.08 14.86
N ASP A 135 38.17 -78.02 13.57
CA ASP A 135 37.73 -79.16 12.75
C ASP A 135 38.90 -79.92 12.08
N LYS A 136 40.15 -79.54 12.39
CA LYS A 136 41.39 -80.22 11.99
C LYS A 136 41.97 -81.06 13.13
#